data_AF-A0A368YGX2-F1
#
_entry.id   AF-A0A368YGX2-F1
#
_cell.length_a   1.000
_cell.length_b   1.000
_cell.length_c   1.000
_cell.angle_alpha   90.00
_cell.angle_beta   90.00
_cell.angle_gamma   90.00
#
_symmetry.space_group_name_H-M   'P 1'
#
loop_
_entity.id
_entity.type
_entity.pdbx_description
1 polymer ?
#
loop_
_entity_poly.entity_id
_entity_poly.type
_entity_poly.pdbx_seq_one_letter_code
_entity_poly.pdbx_strand_id
1 'polypeptide(L)'
;MSSQTPIATVPTGRFVLQYLLYLIGGGVLVFALYWGLERFVGYQGSSGNAMGLILPAVAGMSTAAGWYSKHKTRPGSGQLWKLALICGLITILINAAIIVVYYQTGLLQEALGGQPLSSEDLQIFAGVLAVIGVLLVLLIRMGMWFGFGTAAKQEQKLVAKQAGK
;
A
#
# COMPACT_ATOMS: atom_id res chain seq x y z
N MET A 1 38.65 10.66 -10.39
CA MET A 1 37.39 11.05 -11.06
C MET A 1 36.33 10.02 -10.68
N SER A 2 35.43 10.38 -9.77
CA SER A 2 34.30 9.54 -9.38
C SER A 2 33.31 9.47 -10.53
N SER A 3 33.21 8.30 -11.16
CA SER A 3 32.18 7.98 -12.14
C SER A 3 30.81 8.08 -11.46
N GLN A 4 30.18 9.25 -11.58
CA GLN A 4 28.77 9.42 -11.19
C GLN A 4 27.94 8.55 -12.13
N THR A 5 27.62 7.33 -11.68
CA THR A 5 26.60 6.48 -12.30
C THR A 5 25.36 7.34 -12.51
N PRO A 6 24.85 7.48 -13.75
CA PRO A 6 23.69 8.32 -14.01
C PRO A 6 22.53 7.83 -13.12
N ILE A 7 21.98 8.75 -12.31
CA ILE A 7 20.81 8.48 -11.49
C ILE A 7 19.69 8.17 -12.46
N ALA A 8 19.38 6.88 -12.64
CA ALA A 8 18.31 6.44 -13.52
C ALA A 8 17.02 7.15 -13.09
N THR A 9 16.55 8.07 -13.94
CA THR A 9 15.33 8.82 -13.70
C THR A 9 14.16 7.83 -13.78
N VAL A 10 13.60 7.48 -12.63
CA VAL A 10 12.47 6.55 -12.55
C VAL A 10 11.28 7.13 -13.35
N PRO A 11 10.76 6.43 -14.37
CA PRO A 11 9.50 6.81 -14.99
C PRO A 11 8.38 6.58 -13.97
N THR A 12 8.02 7.66 -13.27
CA THR A 12 7.08 7.68 -12.13
C THR A 12 5.79 6.93 -12.42
N GLY A 13 5.22 7.08 -13.62
CA GLY A 13 3.96 6.45 -14.01
C GLY A 13 3.99 4.92 -14.00
N ARG A 14 5.09 4.28 -14.43
CA ARG A 14 5.19 2.82 -14.47
C ARG A 14 5.29 2.23 -13.06
N PHE A 15 5.99 2.91 -12.17
CA PHE A 15 6.10 2.48 -10.77
C PHE A 15 4.77 2.60 -10.05
N VAL A 16 4.06 3.73 -10.25
CA VAL A 16 2.72 3.94 -9.70
C VAL A 16 1.72 2.93 -10.24
N LEU A 17 1.76 2.62 -11.53
CA LEU A 17 0.91 1.59 -12.12
C LEU A 17 1.15 0.21 -11.50
N GLN A 18 2.42 -0.16 -11.29
CA GLN A 18 2.76 -1.43 -10.66
C GLN A 18 2.30 -1.47 -9.19
N TYR A 19 2.44 -0.37 -8.45
CA TYR A 19 1.87 -0.23 -7.12
C TYR A 19 0.36 -0.40 -7.12
N LEU A 20 -0.36 0.25 -8.04
CA LEU A 20 -1.81 0.13 -8.19
C LEU A 20 -2.24 -1.31 -8.48
N LEU A 21 -1.53 -2.01 -9.36
CA LEU A 21 -1.82 -3.42 -9.66
C LEU A 21 -1.66 -4.31 -8.42
N TYR A 22 -0.62 -4.10 -7.61
CA TYR A 22 -0.47 -4.84 -6.35
C TYR A 22 -1.52 -4.45 -5.31
N LEU A 23 -1.89 -3.18 -5.24
CA LEU A 23 -2.90 -2.68 -4.31
C LEU A 23 -4.28 -3.27 -4.64
N ILE A 24 -4.72 -3.12 -5.90
CA ILE A 24 -6.02 -3.63 -6.37
C ILE A 24 -6.01 -5.15 -6.36
N GLY A 25 -4.98 -5.79 -6.94
CA GLY A 25 -4.87 -7.24 -7.00
C GLY A 25 -4.81 -7.88 -5.62
N GLY A 26 -4.04 -7.29 -4.70
CA GLY A 26 -4.00 -7.74 -3.30
C GLY A 26 -5.35 -7.52 -2.58
N GLY A 27 -6.03 -6.41 -2.84
CA GLY A 27 -7.37 -6.14 -2.30
C GLY A 27 -8.40 -7.16 -2.78
N VAL A 28 -8.43 -7.46 -4.08
CA VAL A 28 -9.30 -8.49 -4.67
C VAL A 28 -9.00 -9.87 -4.09
N LEU A 29 -7.72 -10.22 -3.94
CA LEU A 29 -7.31 -11.50 -3.33
C LEU A 29 -7.81 -11.62 -1.89
N VAL A 30 -7.59 -10.58 -1.08
CA VAL A 30 -8.05 -10.53 0.31
C VAL A 30 -9.57 -10.67 0.38
N PHE A 31 -10.29 -9.93 -0.45
CA PHE A 31 -11.74 -10.02 -0.53
C PHE A 31 -12.20 -11.44 -0.88
N ALA A 32 -11.60 -12.06 -1.89
CA ALA A 32 -11.92 -13.44 -2.28
C ALA A 32 -11.63 -14.45 -1.16
N LEU A 33 -10.54 -14.25 -0.40
CA LEU A 33 -10.22 -15.09 0.76
C LEU A 33 -11.24 -14.93 1.89
N TYR A 34 -11.65 -13.70 2.22
CA TYR A 34 -12.69 -13.45 3.21
C TYR A 34 -14.02 -14.07 2.79
N TRP A 35 -14.42 -13.84 1.53
CA TRP A 35 -15.64 -14.43 0.98
C TRP A 35 -15.63 -15.96 1.03
N GLY A 36 -14.49 -16.59 0.71
CA GLY A 36 -14.33 -18.04 0.81
C GLY A 36 -14.39 -18.54 2.27
N LEU A 37 -13.70 -17.86 3.19
CA LEU A 37 -13.69 -18.23 4.61
C LEU A 37 -15.09 -18.10 5.24
N GLU A 38 -15.82 -17.05 4.90
CA GLU A 38 -17.20 -16.87 5.33
C GLU A 38 -18.10 -17.98 4.75
N ARG A 39 -17.98 -18.24 3.44
CA ARG A 39 -18.87 -19.17 2.73
C ARG A 39 -18.65 -20.64 3.07
N PHE A 40 -17.41 -21.05 3.33
CA PHE A 40 -17.02 -22.46 3.50
C PHE A 40 -16.61 -22.82 4.92
N VAL A 41 -16.13 -21.86 5.73
CA VAL A 41 -15.64 -22.10 7.09
C VAL A 41 -16.55 -21.45 8.14
N GLY A 42 -17.53 -20.64 7.72
CA GLY A 42 -18.44 -19.94 8.63
C GLY A 42 -17.72 -18.86 9.45
N TYR A 43 -16.57 -18.38 8.97
CA TYR A 43 -15.81 -17.34 9.66
C TYR A 43 -16.56 -16.01 9.58
N GLN A 44 -17.08 -15.56 10.72
CA GLN A 44 -17.61 -14.22 10.88
C GLN A 44 -16.43 -13.31 11.20
N GLY A 45 -16.07 -12.46 10.23
CA GLY A 45 -14.84 -11.67 10.25
C GLY A 45 -14.58 -10.98 11.59
N SER A 46 -13.37 -11.13 12.14
CA SER A 46 -12.91 -10.34 13.28
C SER A 46 -12.89 -8.86 12.89
N SER A 47 -13.53 -8.01 13.72
CA SER A 47 -13.72 -6.55 13.55
C SER A 47 -12.43 -5.70 13.50
N GLY A 48 -11.25 -6.32 13.43
CA GLY A 48 -9.97 -5.65 13.32
C GLY A 48 -9.70 -5.19 11.89
N ASN A 49 -10.11 -3.98 11.56
CA ASN A 49 -10.00 -3.38 10.21
C ASN A 49 -8.55 -2.95 9.82
N ALA A 50 -7.53 -3.69 10.28
CA ALA A 50 -6.12 -3.38 10.03
C ALA A 50 -5.70 -3.57 8.55
N MET A 51 -6.53 -4.25 7.76
CA MET A 51 -6.25 -4.51 6.34
C MET A 51 -6.09 -3.25 5.50
N GLY A 52 -6.77 -2.15 5.86
CA GLY A 52 -6.62 -0.85 5.21
C GLY A 52 -5.21 -0.24 5.36
N LEU A 53 -4.43 -0.68 6.35
CA LEU A 53 -3.07 -0.23 6.60
C LEU A 53 -2.02 -1.25 6.12
N ILE A 54 -2.32 -2.54 6.24
CA ILE A 54 -1.41 -3.62 5.84
C ILE A 54 -1.29 -3.68 4.31
N LEU A 55 -2.41 -3.59 3.59
CA LEU A 55 -2.43 -3.76 2.15
C LEU A 55 -1.56 -2.73 1.40
N PRO A 56 -1.61 -1.42 1.73
CA PRO A 56 -0.71 -0.42 1.15
C PRO A 56 0.78 -0.68 1.46
N ALA A 57 1.09 -1.15 2.67
CA ALA A 57 2.46 -1.47 3.07
C ALA A 57 3.01 -2.66 2.27
N VAL A 58 2.20 -3.72 2.09
CA VAL A 58 2.55 -4.89 1.27
C VAL A 58 2.68 -4.53 -0.20
N ALA A 59 1.77 -3.71 -0.74
CA ALA A 59 1.86 -3.21 -2.10
C ALA A 59 3.15 -2.39 -2.33
N GLY A 60 3.52 -1.54 -1.35
CA GLY A 60 4.78 -0.80 -1.36
C GLY A 60 6.01 -1.72 -1.36
N MET A 61 5.99 -2.78 -0.55
CA MET A 61 7.05 -3.78 -0.48
C MET A 61 7.21 -4.55 -1.79
N SER A 62 6.12 -5.06 -2.35
CA SER A 62 6.11 -5.82 -3.61
C SER A 62 6.58 -4.97 -4.79
N THR A 63 6.19 -3.70 -4.85
CA THR A 63 6.62 -2.77 -5.88
C THR A 63 8.12 -2.50 -5.80
N ALA A 64 8.65 -2.29 -4.59
CA ALA A 64 10.09 -2.10 -4.36
C ALA A 64 10.90 -3.36 -4.70
N ALA A 65 10.41 -4.55 -4.35
CA ALA A 65 11.06 -5.81 -4.69
C ALA A 65 11.10 -6.05 -6.20
N GLY A 66 9.99 -5.79 -6.91
CA GLY A 66 9.91 -5.89 -8.36
C GLY A 66 10.79 -4.88 -9.09
N TRP A 67 11.00 -3.70 -8.52
CA TRP A 67 11.97 -2.73 -9.05
C TRP A 67 13.41 -3.23 -8.88
N TYR A 68 13.75 -3.70 -7.69
CA TYR A 68 15.11 -4.16 -7.37
C TYR A 68 15.52 -5.35 -8.22
N SER A 69 14.61 -6.29 -8.47
CA SER A 69 14.90 -7.45 -9.34
C SER A 69 15.27 -7.03 -10.76
N LYS A 70 14.69 -5.93 -11.26
CA LYS A 70 14.92 -5.43 -12.62
C LYS A 70 16.12 -4.48 -12.73
N HIS A 71 16.33 -3.59 -11.76
CA HIS A 71 17.32 -2.51 -11.88
C HIS A 71 18.52 -2.69 -10.93
N LYS A 72 18.48 -3.66 -10.01
CA LYS A 72 19.55 -3.99 -9.02
C LYS A 72 20.02 -2.80 -8.19
N THR A 73 19.22 -1.75 -8.14
CA THR A 73 19.57 -0.45 -7.55
C THR A 73 18.37 0.15 -6.85
N ARG A 74 18.64 1.01 -5.86
CA ARG A 74 17.62 1.74 -5.11
C ARG A 74 17.48 3.15 -5.69
N PRO A 75 16.26 3.68 -5.86
CA PRO A 75 16.06 5.09 -6.19
C PRO A 75 16.71 6.00 -5.13
N GLY A 76 17.13 7.19 -5.54
CA GLY A 76 17.58 8.22 -4.60
C GLY A 76 16.52 8.55 -3.54
N SER A 77 16.95 8.93 -2.34
CA SER A 77 16.07 9.13 -1.17
C SER A 77 14.95 10.14 -1.43
N GLY A 78 15.23 11.25 -2.11
CA GLY A 78 14.23 12.26 -2.47
C GLY A 78 13.20 11.76 -3.49
N GLN A 79 13.63 10.98 -4.47
CA GLN A 79 12.72 10.39 -5.45
C GLN A 79 11.80 9.35 -4.80
N LEU A 80 12.34 8.60 -3.84
CA LEU A 80 11.60 7.59 -3.11
C LEU A 80 10.55 8.21 -2.17
N TRP A 81 10.83 9.37 -1.58
CA TRP A 81 9.83 10.20 -0.88
C TRP A 81 8.71 10.67 -1.81
N LYS A 82 9.07 11.19 -2.99
CA LYS A 82 8.07 11.62 -4.00
C LYS A 82 7.16 10.46 -4.41
N LEU A 83 7.74 9.27 -4.63
CA LEU A 83 7.00 8.06 -4.96
C LEU A 83 6.07 7.60 -3.83
N ALA A 84 6.56 7.59 -2.58
CA ALA A 84 5.75 7.25 -1.42
C ALA A 84 4.59 8.24 -1.22
N LEU A 85 4.82 9.54 -1.42
CA LEU A 85 3.78 10.57 -1.35
C LEU A 85 2.71 10.37 -2.43
N ILE A 86 3.11 10.14 -3.69
CA ILE A 86 2.16 9.89 -4.78
C ILE A 86 1.34 8.64 -4.50
N CYS A 87 1.98 7.54 -4.10
CA CYS A 87 1.28 6.29 -3.77
C CYS A 87 0.35 6.46 -2.56
N GLY A 88 0.77 7.20 -1.55
CA GLY A 88 -0.05 7.53 -0.38
C GLY A 88 -1.26 8.38 -0.75
N LEU A 89 -1.09 9.44 -1.54
CA LEU A 89 -2.19 10.28 -2.05
C LEU A 89 -3.21 9.45 -2.83
N ILE A 90 -2.74 8.58 -3.74
CA ILE A 90 -3.62 7.69 -4.50
C ILE A 90 -4.39 6.75 -3.57
N THR A 91 -3.71 6.20 -2.56
CA THR A 91 -4.34 5.31 -1.58
C THR A 91 -5.42 6.04 -0.77
N ILE A 92 -5.15 7.28 -0.35
CA ILE A 92 -6.12 8.14 0.34
C ILE A 92 -7.32 8.42 -0.58
N LEU A 93 -7.08 8.78 -1.85
CA LEU A 93 -8.15 9.03 -2.82
C LEU A 93 -9.03 7.81 -3.06
N ILE A 94 -8.43 6.62 -3.15
CA ILE A 94 -9.19 5.36 -3.28
C ILE A 94 -10.05 5.13 -2.04
N ASN A 95 -9.51 5.30 -0.83
CA ASN A 95 -10.28 5.14 0.40
C ASN A 95 -11.40 6.19 0.51
N ALA A 96 -11.12 7.44 0.16
CA ALA A 96 -12.12 8.51 0.13
C ALA A 96 -13.24 8.21 -0.87
N ALA A 97 -12.91 7.73 -2.07
CA ALA A 97 -13.90 7.31 -3.06
C ALA A 97 -14.77 6.16 -2.54
N ILE A 98 -14.18 5.17 -1.87
CA ILE A 98 -14.94 4.08 -1.23
C ILE A 98 -15.89 4.64 -0.17
N ILE A 99 -15.42 5.54 0.72
CA ILE A 99 -16.27 6.17 1.74
C ILE A 99 -17.44 6.92 1.10
N VAL A 100 -17.21 7.66 0.03
CA VAL A 100 -18.27 8.39 -0.70
C VAL A 100 -19.30 7.42 -1.28
N VAL A 101 -18.87 6.30 -1.86
CA VAL A 101 -19.78 5.26 -2.36
C VAL A 101 -20.60 4.64 -1.21
N TYR A 102 -19.97 4.36 -0.07
CA TYR A 102 -20.66 3.85 1.12
C TYR A 102 -21.68 4.86 1.68
N TYR A 103 -21.36 6.16 1.63
CA TYR A 103 -22.27 7.22 2.02
C TYR A 103 -23.48 7.30 1.09
N GLN A 104 -23.26 7.26 -0.24
CA GLN A 104 -24.35 7.31 -1.24
C GLN A 104 -25.26 6.09 -1.21
N THR A 105 -24.73 4.92 -0.82
CA THR A 105 -25.48 3.66 -0.75
C THR A 105 -26.21 3.45 0.57
N GLY A 106 -26.07 4.37 1.54
CA GLY A 106 -26.68 4.26 2.87
C GLY A 106 -25.98 3.27 3.81
N LEU A 107 -25.06 2.45 3.30
CA LEU A 107 -24.27 1.48 4.07
C LEU A 107 -23.45 2.15 5.18
N LEU A 108 -23.03 3.39 4.98
CA LEU A 108 -22.31 4.15 6.00
C LEU A 108 -23.22 4.49 7.20
N GLN A 109 -24.50 4.82 6.96
CA GLN A 109 -25.46 5.09 8.04
C GLN A 109 -25.82 3.81 8.79
N GLU A 110 -25.95 2.67 8.10
CA GLU A 110 -26.12 1.37 8.76
C GLU A 110 -24.91 0.99 9.61
N ALA A 111 -23.69 1.22 9.11
CA ALA A 111 -22.45 0.95 9.84
C ALA A 111 -22.22 1.90 11.04
N LEU A 112 -22.73 3.13 10.97
CA LEU A 112 -22.64 4.14 12.04
C LEU A 112 -23.86 4.14 12.99
N GLY A 113 -24.75 3.15 12.89
CA GLY A 113 -25.90 3.02 13.79
C GLY A 113 -26.98 4.10 13.62
N GLY A 114 -27.07 4.71 12.43
CA GLY A 114 -28.13 5.66 12.07
C GLY A 114 -27.96 7.08 12.61
N GLN A 115 -26.84 7.42 13.25
CA GLN A 115 -26.61 8.79 13.71
C GLN A 115 -26.24 9.73 12.55
N PRO A 116 -26.92 10.89 12.41
CA PRO A 116 -26.52 11.90 11.45
C PRO A 116 -25.19 12.54 11.88
N LEU A 117 -24.24 12.59 10.96
CA LEU A 117 -22.94 13.23 11.18
C LEU A 117 -23.12 14.75 11.35
N SER A 118 -22.72 15.30 12.48
CA SER A 118 -22.66 16.75 12.67
C SER A 118 -21.45 17.36 11.95
N SER A 119 -21.47 18.68 11.74
CA SER A 119 -20.33 19.42 11.17
C SER A 119 -19.06 19.30 12.02
N GLU A 120 -19.22 19.12 13.33
CA GLU A 120 -18.13 18.97 14.29
C GLU A 120 -17.51 17.57 14.21
N ASP A 121 -18.34 16.53 14.06
CA ASP A 121 -17.90 15.16 13.79
C ASP A 121 -17.11 15.08 12.48
N LEU A 122 -17.54 15.82 11.47
CA LEU A 122 -16.87 15.90 10.17
C LEU A 122 -15.47 16.52 10.27
N GLN A 123 -15.27 17.53 11.12
CA GLN A 123 -13.94 18.11 11.36
C GLN A 123 -13.01 17.16 12.10
N ILE A 124 -13.52 16.49 13.13
CA ILE A 124 -12.75 15.48 13.88
C ILE A 124 -12.37 14.33 12.94
N PHE A 125 -13.31 13.88 12.12
CA PHE A 125 -13.08 12.83 11.13
C PHE A 125 -12.02 13.23 10.10
N ALA A 126 -12.07 14.46 9.58
CA ALA A 126 -11.07 14.98 8.67
C ALA A 126 -9.67 15.04 9.30
N GLY A 127 -9.58 15.46 10.57
CA GLY A 127 -8.32 15.47 11.34
C GLY A 127 -7.73 14.06 11.51
N VAL A 128 -8.57 13.10 11.90
CA VAL A 128 -8.16 11.68 12.02
C VAL A 128 -7.71 11.13 10.67
N LEU A 129 -8.42 11.45 9.59
CA LEU A 129 -8.08 11.01 8.23
C LEU A 129 -6.75 11.59 7.77
N ALA A 130 -6.46 12.86 8.10
CA ALA A 130 -5.16 13.48 7.82
C ALA A 130 -4.02 12.78 8.56
N VAL A 131 -4.19 12.48 9.86
CA VAL A 131 -3.18 11.75 10.65
C VAL A 131 -2.94 10.34 10.10
N ILE A 132 -4.02 9.61 9.79
CA ILE A 132 -3.94 8.28 9.17
C ILE A 132 -3.27 8.37 7.79
N GLY A 133 -3.55 9.41 7.02
CA GLY A 133 -2.92 9.65 5.71
C GLY A 133 -1.41 9.81 5.82
N VAL A 134 -0.94 10.58 6.81
CA VAL A 134 0.50 10.73 7.09
C VAL A 134 1.11 9.39 7.49
N LEU A 135 0.46 8.65 8.39
CA LEU A 135 0.90 7.31 8.81
C LEU A 135 0.97 6.35 7.63
N LEU A 136 -0.01 6.37 6.72
CA LEU A 136 -0.02 5.57 5.49
C LEU A 136 1.18 5.86 4.60
N VAL A 137 1.50 7.14 4.38
CA VAL A 137 2.69 7.52 3.59
C VAL A 137 3.96 6.96 4.23
N LEU A 138 4.08 7.05 5.56
CA LEU A 138 5.23 6.51 6.29
C LEU A 138 5.28 4.97 6.21
N LEU A 139 4.14 4.29 6.31
CA LEU A 139 4.05 2.84 6.17
C LEU A 139 4.42 2.37 4.77
N ILE A 140 3.94 3.05 3.72
CA ILE A 140 4.30 2.77 2.33
C ILE A 140 5.81 2.97 2.14
N ARG A 141 6.35 4.07 2.66
CA ARG A 141 7.78 4.39 2.61
C ARG A 141 8.63 3.33 3.31
N MET A 142 8.18 2.85 4.46
CA MET A 142 8.81 1.80 5.24
C MET A 142 8.71 0.45 4.53
N GLY A 143 7.55 0.10 3.98
CA GLY A 143 7.33 -1.10 3.17
C GLY A 143 8.24 -1.15 1.96
N MET A 144 8.38 -0.03 1.23
CA MET A 144 9.34 0.08 0.14
C MET A 144 10.79 -0.16 0.61
N TRP A 145 11.18 0.42 1.75
CA TRP A 145 12.52 0.23 2.29
C TRP A 145 12.81 -1.24 2.62
N PHE A 146 11.87 -1.91 3.27
CA PHE A 146 11.94 -3.35 3.54
C PHE A 146 11.94 -4.19 2.25
N GLY A 147 11.18 -3.80 1.23
CA GLY A 147 11.16 -4.47 -0.08
C GLY A 147 12.54 -4.45 -0.77
N PHE A 148 13.22 -3.31 -0.75
CA PHE A 148 14.59 -3.21 -1.27
C PHE A 148 15.62 -4.00 -0.43
N GLY A 149 15.40 -4.14 0.88
CA GLY A 149 16.28 -4.91 1.76
C GLY A 149 16.11 -6.42 1.58
N THR A 150 14.87 -6.88 1.47
CA THR A 150 14.53 -8.30 1.30
C THR A 150 14.94 -8.82 -0.08
N ALA A 151 14.72 -8.04 -1.15
CA ALA A 151 15.12 -8.43 -2.51
C ALA A 151 16.65 -8.60 -2.64
N ALA A 152 17.45 -7.70 -2.06
CA ALA A 152 18.91 -7.82 -2.04
C ALA A 152 19.38 -9.09 -1.31
N LYS A 153 18.77 -9.41 -0.17
CA LYS A 153 19.09 -10.63 0.60
C LYS A 153 18.67 -11.90 -0.13
N GLN A 154 17.52 -11.90 -0.82
CA GLN A 154 17.05 -13.05 -1.59
C GLN A 154 18.01 -13.36 -2.74
N GLU A 155 18.49 -12.34 -3.44
CA GLU A 155 19.47 -12.52 -4.52
C GLU A 155 20.79 -13.11 -4.01
N GLN A 156 21.33 -12.59 -2.91
CA GLN A 156 22.53 -13.17 -2.28
C GLN A 156 22.35 -14.66 -1.93
N LYS A 157 21.17 -15.04 -1.42
CA LYS A 157 20.85 -16.44 -1.13
C LYS A 157 20.75 -17.31 -2.39
N LEU A 158 20.23 -16.77 -3.49
CA LEU A 158 20.13 -17.50 -4.76
C LEU A 158 21.52 -17.71 -5.37
N VAL A 159 22.37 -16.69 -5.36
CA VAL A 159 23.77 -16.78 -5.82
C VAL A 159 24.55 -17.77 -4.97
N ALA A 160 24.41 -17.72 -3.63
CA ALA A 160 25.05 -18.69 -2.73
C ALA A 160 24.57 -20.14 -2.98
N LYS A 161 23.29 -20.34 -3.29
CA LYS A 161 22.74 -21.65 -3.66
C LYS A 161 23.22 -22.15 -5.03
N GLN A 162 23.52 -21.24 -5.97
CA GLN A 162 24.06 -21.59 -7.28
C GLN A 162 25.56 -21.85 -7.25
N ALA A 163 26.31 -21.16 -6.39
CA ALA A 163 27.75 -21.36 -6.21
C ALA A 163 28.10 -22.59 -5.34
N GLY A 164 27.14 -23.11 -4.57
CA GLY A 164 27.27 -24.35 -3.80
C GLY A 164 26.75 -25.60 -4.50
N LYS A 165 26.34 -25.49 -5.77
CA LYS A 165 26.01 -26.61 -6.67
C LYS A 165 27.11 -26.78 -7.70
#